data_AF-A0A8S3GLF8-F1
#
_entry.id   AF-A0A8S3GLF8-F1
#
_cell.length_a   1.000
_cell.length_b   1.000
_cell.length_c   1.000
_cell.angle_alpha   90.00
_cell.angle_beta   90.00
_cell.angle_gamma   90.00
#
_symmetry.space_group_name_H-M   'P 1'
#
loop_
_entity.id
_entity.type
_entity.pdbx_description
1 polymer ?
#
loop_
_entity_poly.entity_id
_entity_poly.type
_entity_poly.pdbx_seq_one_letter_code
_entity_poly.pdbx_strand_id
1 'polypeptide(L)' 'MCLDWREICDGVQKCENGTDEENCDKLEFNECEDDEFRCTNGMCIAEEFWLD' A
#
# COMPACT_ATOMS: atom_id res chain seq x y z
N MET A 1 18.90 -2.81 4.56
CA MET A 1 17.86 -2.02 5.27
C MET A 1 16.57 -2.82 5.18
N CYS A 2 15.81 -2.90 6.25
CA CYS A 2 14.49 -3.54 6.27
C CYS A 2 13.49 -2.48 6.69
N LEU A 3 12.35 -2.42 6.01
CA LEU A 3 11.25 -1.49 6.28
C LEU A 3 10.03 -2.29 6.72
N ASP A 4 9.15 -1.68 7.52
CA ASP A 4 7.81 -2.21 7.75
C ASP A 4 6.99 -2.09 6.47
N TRP A 5 5.99 -2.97 6.27
CA TRP A 5 5.16 -2.93 5.06
C TRP A 5 4.40 -1.60 4.93
N ARG A 6 4.10 -0.93 6.05
CA ARG A 6 3.46 0.41 6.08
C ARG A 6 4.33 1.53 5.56
N GLU A 7 5.62 1.27 5.45
CA GLU A 7 6.62 2.22 4.97
C GLU A 7 6.95 1.99 3.49
N ILE A 8 6.23 1.09 2.82
CA ILE A 8 6.32 0.88 1.39
C ILE A 8 5.16 1.65 0.75
N CYS A 9 5.46 2.50 -0.23
CA CYS A 9 4.48 3.35 -0.91
C CYS A 9 3.72 4.27 0.06
N ASP A 10 4.41 4.79 1.07
CA ASP A 10 3.85 5.73 2.05
C ASP A 10 4.02 7.19 1.62
N GLY A 11 4.61 7.42 0.43
CA GLY A 11 4.92 8.73 -0.12
C GLY A 11 6.22 9.31 0.42
N VAL A 12 6.97 8.57 1.24
CA VAL A 12 8.22 9.01 1.86
C VAL A 12 9.35 8.06 1.48
N GLN A 13 10.27 8.56 0.65
CA GLN A 13 11.49 7.83 0.34
C GLN A 13 12.32 7.57 1.62
N LYS A 14 12.44 6.28 2.00
CA LYS A 14 13.30 5.79 3.09
C LYS A 14 14.48 4.99 2.56
N CYS A 15 14.33 4.29 1.43
CA CYS A 15 15.47 3.68 0.76
C CYS A 15 16.31 4.74 0.03
N GLU A 16 17.65 4.61 0.04
CA GLU A 16 18.55 5.53 -0.67
C GLU A 16 18.22 5.66 -2.17
N ASN A 17 17.70 4.59 -2.77
CA ASN A 17 17.32 4.55 -4.18
C ASN A 17 15.83 4.85 -4.43
N GLY A 18 15.02 5.10 -3.39
CA GLY A 18 13.58 5.32 -3.53
C GLY A 18 12.78 4.09 -3.94
N THR A 19 13.39 2.90 -3.91
CA THR A 19 12.76 1.63 -4.32
C THR A 19 11.55 1.23 -3.50
N ASP A 20 11.42 1.76 -2.29
CA ASP A 20 10.24 1.64 -1.44
C ASP A 20 9.02 2.43 -1.97
N GLU A 21 9.26 3.42 -2.83
CA GLU A 21 8.24 4.26 -3.47
C GLU A 21 8.12 4.00 -4.98
N GLU A 22 8.75 2.93 -5.48
CA GLU A 22 8.70 2.52 -6.88
C GLU A 22 7.71 1.38 -7.11
N ASN A 23 7.06 1.36 -8.27
CA ASN A 23 6.15 0.29 -8.70
C ASN A 23 5.01 0.02 -7.70
N CYS A 24 4.53 1.05 -7.01
CA CYS A 24 3.38 0.96 -6.10
C CYS A 24 2.12 0.44 -6.80
N ASP A 25 1.98 0.75 -8.08
CA ASP A 25 1.01 0.19 -9.02
C ASP A 25 1.19 -1.32 -9.25
N LYS A 26 2.41 -1.87 -9.12
CA LYS A 26 2.63 -3.32 -9.27
C LYS A 26 2.41 -4.08 -7.96
N LEU A 27 2.33 -3.38 -6.83
CA LEU A 27 1.74 -3.94 -5.61
C LEU A 27 0.20 -4.06 -5.73
N GLU A 28 -0.41 -3.58 -6.81
CA GLU A 28 -1.82 -3.85 -7.18
C GLU A 28 -2.08 -5.32 -7.53
N PHE A 29 -1.07 -6.20 -7.60
CA PHE A 29 -1.32 -7.66 -7.68
C PHE A 29 -1.96 -8.25 -6.41
N ASN A 30 -2.13 -7.45 -5.35
CA ASN A 30 -3.22 -7.64 -4.40
C ASN A 30 -4.43 -6.84 -4.92
N GLU A 31 -5.08 -7.32 -5.99
CA GLU A 31 -6.42 -6.84 -6.31
C GLU A 31 -7.25 -7.14 -5.06
N CYS A 32 -7.78 -6.08 -4.44
CA CYS A 32 -8.72 -6.27 -3.33
C CYS A 32 -9.92 -7.04 -3.87
N GLU A 33 -10.52 -7.91 -3.05
CA GLU A 33 -11.73 -8.62 -3.47
C GLU A 33 -12.86 -7.62 -3.81
N ASP A 34 -13.90 -8.07 -4.53
CA ASP A 34 -15.00 -7.21 -4.99
C ASP A 34 -15.68 -6.40 -3.85
N ASP A 35 -15.55 -6.85 -2.60
CA ASP A 35 -16.09 -6.26 -1.37
C ASP A 35 -15.05 -5.53 -0.49
N GLU A 36 -13.85 -5.30 -1.01
CA GLU A 36 -12.76 -4.62 -0.31
C GLU A 36 -12.33 -3.31 -0.99
N PHE A 37 -11.99 -2.32 -0.17
CA PHE A 37 -11.48 -1.02 -0.60
C PHE A 37 -10.01 -0.88 -0.25
N ARG A 38 -9.26 -0.28 -1.18
CA ARG A 38 -7.84 0.00 -1.01
C ARG A 38 -7.60 1.31 -0.27
N CYS A 39 -7.08 1.21 0.95
CA CYS A 39 -6.57 2.34 1.72
C CYS A 39 -5.40 3.03 1.04
N THR A 40 -5.16 4.28 1.41
CA THR A 40 -4.01 5.08 0.96
C THR A 40 -2.68 4.42 1.31
N ASN A 41 -2.64 3.54 2.32
CA ASN A 41 -1.47 2.75 2.72
C ASN A 41 -1.36 1.39 1.99
N GLY A 42 -2.21 1.14 0.98
CA GLY A 42 -2.18 -0.09 0.19
C GLY A 42 -2.85 -1.31 0.82
N MET A 43 -3.39 -1.22 2.05
CA MET A 43 -4.20 -2.30 2.62
C MET A 43 -5.56 -2.39 1.93
N CYS A 44 -5.98 -3.62 1.65
CA CYS A 44 -7.38 -3.92 1.38
C CYS A 44 -8.10 -4.06 2.72
N ILE A 45 -9.18 -3.30 2.89
CA ILE A 45 -10.10 -3.41 4.03
C ILE A 45 -11.50 -3.65 3.48
N ALA A 46 -12.32 -4.41 4.20
CA ALA A 46 -13.70 -4.59 3.78
C ALA A 46 -14.44 -3.24 3.68
N GLU A 47 -15.40 -3.12 2.75
CA GLU A 47 -16.23 -1.92 2.55
C GLU A 47 -16.81 -1.36 3.85
N GLU A 48 -17.15 -2.25 4.78
CA GLU A 48 -17.67 -1.91 6.11
C GLU A 48 -16.73 -1.02 6.95
N PHE A 49 -15.44 -0.96 6.63
CA PHE A 49 -14.43 -0.14 7.31
C PHE A 49 -14.00 1.10 6.51
N TRP A 50 -14.51 1.32 5.28
CA TRP A 50 -13.98 2.34 4.36
C TRP A 50 -14.33 3.79 4.71
N LEU A 51 -15.15 4.06 5.73
CA LEU A 51 -15.64 5.41 6.05
C LEU A 51 -15.85 5.66 7.57
N ASP A 52 -15.12 4.97 8.44
CA ASP A 52 -15.03 5.27 9.89
C ASP A 52 -13.80 6.12 10.22
#